data_AF-A0A453S052-F1
#
_entry.id   AF-A0A453S052-F1
#
_cell.length_a   1.000
_cell.length_b   1.000
_cell.length_c   1.000
_cell.angle_alpha   90.00
_cell.angle_beta   90.00
_cell.angle_gamma   90.00
#
_symmetry.space_group_name_H-M   'P 1'
#
loop_
_entity.id
_entity.type
_entity.pdbx_description
1 polymer ?
#
loop_
_entity_poly.entity_id
_entity_poly.type
_entity_poly.pdbx_seq_one_letter_code
_entity_poly.pdbx_strand_id
1 'polypeptide(L)'
;MDSPEIPPSDRREERPPASLPLPAAFLEFLGENGLDPALYSKADTIPRYIRLKPGMESSVVTEIESELKCDLMRVSWLPDFYAIPPEIQIAGSKAYQQGKIYGIDAASGAAILALDVQSGDHVLDLCAAP
;
A
#
# COMPACT_ATOMS: atom_id res chain seq x y z
N MET A 1 46.22 -28.53 42.60
CA MET A 1 44.79 -28.70 42.32
C MET A 1 44.39 -27.50 41.50
N ASP A 2 44.23 -27.72 40.20
CA ASP A 2 43.90 -26.71 39.20
C ASP A 2 42.54 -26.06 39.49
N SER A 3 42.49 -24.73 39.39
CA SER A 3 41.24 -23.98 39.33
C SER A 3 40.81 -23.91 37.87
N PRO A 4 39.56 -24.23 37.50
CA PRO A 4 39.13 -24.15 36.11
C PRO A 4 38.83 -22.70 35.73
N GLU A 5 39.49 -22.22 34.67
CA GLU A 5 39.16 -20.96 34.02
C GLU A 5 37.75 -21.03 33.41
N ILE A 6 36.92 -20.03 33.70
CA ILE A 6 35.59 -19.86 33.12
C ILE A 6 35.79 -19.24 31.72
N PRO A 7 35.24 -19.82 30.63
CA PRO A 7 35.38 -19.24 29.30
C PRO A 7 34.57 -17.93 29.20
N PRO A 8 35.04 -16.95 28.41
CA PRO A 8 34.31 -15.71 28.23
C PRO A 8 32.96 -16.00 27.56
N SER A 9 31.90 -15.49 28.19
CA SER A 9 30.54 -15.49 27.66
C SER A 9 30.55 -14.82 26.29
N ASP A 10 30.14 -15.60 25.30
CA ASP A 10 29.92 -15.21 23.91
C ASP A 10 28.80 -14.16 23.86
N ARG A 11 29.15 -12.90 24.15
CA ARG A 11 28.29 -11.76 23.85
C ARG A 11 28.22 -11.71 22.34
N ARG A 12 27.16 -12.31 21.79
CA ARG A 12 26.69 -11.95 20.46
C ARG A 12 26.52 -10.44 20.47
N GLU A 13 27.49 -9.73 19.89
CA GLU A 13 27.30 -8.37 19.46
C GLU A 13 26.09 -8.40 18.54
N GLU A 14 24.97 -7.88 19.03
CA GLU A 14 23.82 -7.59 18.20
C GLU A 14 24.32 -6.66 17.10
N ARG A 15 24.39 -7.19 15.87
CA ARG A 15 24.71 -6.39 14.70
C ARG A 15 23.75 -5.22 14.68
N PRO A 16 24.24 -3.96 14.59
CA PRO A 16 23.34 -2.83 14.43
C PRO A 16 22.45 -3.10 13.22
N PRO A 17 21.12 -2.88 13.31
CA PRO A 17 20.24 -3.06 12.18
C PRO A 17 20.79 -2.24 11.02
N ALA A 18 20.96 -2.88 9.86
CA ALA A 18 21.47 -2.24 8.66
C ALA A 18 20.71 -0.92 8.48
N SER A 19 21.43 0.19 8.59
CA SER A 19 20.85 1.52 8.46
C SER A 19 20.12 1.57 7.12
N LEU A 20 18.79 1.71 7.18
CA LEU A 20 18.01 1.96 5.97
C LEU A 20 18.63 3.18 5.27
N PRO A 21 18.70 3.22 3.93
CA PRO A 21 19.28 4.33 3.18
C PRO A 21 18.34 5.55 3.17
N LEU A 22 17.81 5.90 4.34
CA LEU A 22 16.92 7.03 4.56
C LEU A 22 17.74 8.24 5.00
N PRO A 23 17.39 9.46 4.54
CA PRO A 23 18.07 10.68 4.98
C PRO A 23 18.01 10.85 6.50
N ALA A 24 19.10 11.35 7.11
CA ALA A 24 19.17 11.54 8.57
C ALA A 24 18.03 12.42 9.12
N ALA A 25 17.72 13.53 8.43
CA ALA A 25 16.61 14.41 8.81
C ALA A 25 15.24 13.69 8.76
N PHE A 26 15.09 12.69 7.88
CA PHE A 26 13.87 11.89 7.84
C PHE A 26 13.80 10.91 9.00
N LEU A 27 14.92 10.27 9.37
CA LEU A 27 14.98 9.39 10.55
C LEU A 27 14.65 10.14 11.85
N GLU A 28 15.15 11.36 11.99
CA GLU A 28 14.81 12.25 13.11
C GLU A 28 13.31 12.54 13.15
N PHE A 29 12.73 13.00 12.03
CA PHE A 29 11.29 13.22 11.90
C PHE A 29 10.46 11.98 12.27
N LEU A 30 10.86 10.79 11.82
CA LEU A 30 10.17 9.55 12.17
C LEU A 30 10.25 9.27 13.68
N GLY A 31 11.42 9.47 14.29
CA GLY A 31 11.63 9.31 15.73
C GLY A 31 10.76 10.28 16.55
N GLU A 32 10.70 11.55 16.16
CA GLU A 32 9.86 12.57 16.81
C GLU A 32 8.36 12.25 16.74
N ASN A 33 7.91 11.59 15.67
CA ASN A 33 6.51 11.23 15.46
C ASN A 33 6.18 9.79 15.89
N GLY A 34 7.12 9.08 16.52
CA GLY A 34 6.91 7.69 16.98
C GLY A 34 6.68 6.69 15.85
N LEU A 35 7.22 6.95 14.65
CA LEU A 35 7.09 6.11 13.48
C LEU A 35 8.32 5.19 13.34
N ASP A 36 8.08 3.91 13.10
CA ASP A 36 9.14 2.93 12.87
C ASP A 36 9.75 3.09 11.46
N PRO A 37 11.06 3.40 11.33
CA PRO A 37 11.72 3.48 10.03
C PRO A 37 11.62 2.20 9.19
N ALA A 38 11.51 1.03 9.83
CA ALA A 38 11.38 -0.25 9.12
C ALA A 38 10.13 -0.33 8.24
N LEU A 39 9.10 0.49 8.47
CA LEU A 39 7.93 0.58 7.60
C LEU A 39 8.31 0.97 6.15
N TYR A 40 9.32 1.82 6.00
CA TYR A 40 9.78 2.30 4.69
C TYR A 40 10.70 1.33 3.97
N SER A 41 11.11 0.24 4.61
CA SER A 41 11.90 -0.84 3.99
C SER A 41 11.05 -1.85 3.20
N LYS A 42 9.72 -1.75 3.29
CA LYS A 42 8.76 -2.70 2.72
C LYS A 42 8.04 -2.17 1.48
N ALA A 43 8.59 -1.14 0.83
CA ALA A 43 7.97 -0.48 -0.32
C ALA A 43 7.58 -1.49 -1.42
N ASP A 44 8.44 -2.46 -1.69
CA ASP A 44 8.22 -3.50 -2.72
C ASP A 44 7.09 -4.48 -2.39
N THR A 45 6.58 -4.46 -1.16
CA THR A 45 5.48 -5.33 -0.70
C THR A 45 4.14 -4.61 -0.62
N ILE A 46 4.12 -3.29 -0.86
CA ILE A 46 2.89 -2.50 -0.83
C ILE A 46 2.04 -2.92 -2.03
N PRO A 47 0.80 -3.40 -1.82
CA PRO A 47 -0.06 -3.78 -2.92
C PRO A 47 -0.43 -2.56 -3.76
N ARG A 48 -0.74 -2.79 -5.03
CA ARG A 48 -1.40 -1.78 -5.85
C ARG A 48 -2.90 -1.85 -5.57
N TYR A 49 -3.56 -0.71 -5.70
CA TYR A 49 -4.99 -0.62 -5.49
C TYR A 49 -5.68 -0.23 -6.79
N ILE A 50 -6.84 -0.85 -7.01
CA ILE A 50 -7.76 -0.51 -8.08
C ILE A 50 -9.12 -0.17 -7.50
N ARG A 51 -9.81 0.77 -8.14
CA ARG A 51 -11.19 1.11 -7.87
C ARG A 51 -12.05 0.66 -9.04
N LEU A 52 -13.14 -0.06 -8.77
CA LEU A 52 -14.16 -0.35 -9.77
C LEU A 52 -15.02 0.89 -10.00
N LYS A 53 -15.46 1.08 -11.24
CA LYS A 53 -16.45 2.10 -11.56
C LYS A 53 -17.73 1.84 -10.71
N PRO A 54 -18.28 2.86 -10.03
CA PRO A 54 -19.49 2.70 -9.25
C PRO A 54 -20.67 2.19 -10.09
N GLY A 55 -21.52 1.36 -9.48
CA GLY A 55 -22.71 0.80 -10.13
C GLY A 55 -22.43 -0.38 -11.09
N MET A 56 -21.21 -0.92 -11.08
CA MET A 56 -20.87 -2.14 -11.81
C MET A 56 -21.35 -3.37 -11.05
N GLU A 57 -21.82 -4.37 -11.79
CA GLU A 57 -22.25 -5.66 -11.23
C GLU A 57 -21.07 -6.44 -10.65
N SER A 58 -21.34 -7.21 -9.58
CA SER A 58 -20.32 -8.07 -8.95
C SER A 58 -19.75 -9.12 -9.91
N SER A 59 -20.51 -9.50 -10.95
CA SER A 59 -20.06 -10.43 -11.98
C SER A 59 -18.85 -9.93 -12.78
N VAL A 60 -18.62 -8.61 -12.82
CA VAL A 60 -17.48 -8.03 -13.54
C VAL A 60 -16.15 -8.27 -12.81
N VAL A 61 -16.18 -8.53 -11.49
CA VAL A 61 -14.98 -8.87 -10.71
C VAL A 61 -14.29 -10.10 -11.31
N THR A 62 -15.04 -11.17 -11.57
CA THR A 62 -14.49 -12.42 -12.12
C THR A 62 -13.93 -12.25 -13.53
N GLU A 63 -14.54 -11.37 -14.35
CA GLU A 63 -13.98 -11.02 -15.66
C GLU A 63 -12.64 -10.31 -15.53
N ILE A 64 -12.54 -9.35 -14.60
CA ILE A 64 -11.30 -8.61 -14.33
C ILE A 64 -10.22 -9.53 -13.77
N GLU A 65 -10.55 -10.43 -12.83
CA GLU A 65 -9.62 -11.42 -12.29
C GLU A 65 -9.04 -12.32 -13.38
N SER A 66 -9.89 -12.81 -14.28
CA SER A 66 -9.47 -13.62 -15.44
C SER A 66 -8.56 -12.84 -16.39
N GLU A 67 -8.88 -11.57 -16.66
CA GLU A 67 -8.08 -10.70 -17.52
C GLU A 67 -6.71 -10.37 -16.90
N LEU A 68 -6.69 -10.00 -15.63
CA LEU A 68 -5.46 -9.62 -14.90
C LEU A 68 -4.65 -10.84 -14.45
N LYS A 69 -5.24 -12.05 -14.50
CA LYS A 69 -4.64 -13.31 -14.04
C LYS A 69 -4.23 -13.25 -12.57
N CYS A 70 -5.04 -12.60 -11.75
CA CYS A 70 -4.87 -12.51 -10.31
C CYS A 70 -6.21 -12.36 -9.62
N ASP A 71 -6.26 -12.76 -8.35
CA ASP A 71 -7.45 -12.59 -7.52
C ASP A 71 -7.52 -11.14 -6.99
N LEU A 72 -8.72 -10.55 -7.00
CA LEU A 72 -8.93 -9.21 -6.49
C LEU A 72 -9.25 -9.26 -4.99
N MET A 73 -8.35 -8.74 -4.16
CA MET A 73 -8.54 -8.72 -2.71
C MET A 73 -9.35 -7.49 -2.28
N ARG A 74 -10.61 -7.67 -1.89
CA ARG A 74 -11.47 -6.55 -1.45
C ARG A 74 -10.84 -5.79 -0.28
N VAL A 75 -10.84 -4.47 -0.38
CA VAL A 75 -10.52 -3.57 0.74
C VAL A 75 -11.78 -3.36 1.57
N SER A 76 -11.90 -4.09 2.69
CA SER A 76 -13.17 -4.19 3.45
C SER A 76 -13.72 -2.86 3.97
N TRP A 77 -12.86 -1.87 4.23
CA TRP A 77 -13.22 -0.56 4.76
C TRP A 77 -13.47 0.49 3.68
N LEU A 78 -13.25 0.16 2.40
CA LEU A 78 -13.36 1.11 1.29
C LEU A 78 -14.22 0.52 0.16
N PRO A 79 -15.43 1.06 -0.08
CA PRO A 79 -16.33 0.56 -1.12
C PRO A 79 -15.68 0.59 -2.51
N ASP A 80 -15.93 -0.44 -3.31
CA ASP A 80 -15.46 -0.59 -4.69
C ASP A 80 -13.92 -0.67 -4.88
N PHE A 81 -13.15 -0.81 -3.80
CA PHE A 81 -11.68 -0.92 -3.85
C PHE A 81 -11.19 -2.36 -3.66
N TYR A 82 -10.14 -2.69 -4.41
CA TYR A 82 -9.47 -3.98 -4.39
C TYR A 82 -7.95 -3.79 -4.44
N ALA A 83 -7.25 -4.61 -3.66
CA ALA A 83 -5.81 -4.74 -3.73
C ALA A 83 -5.42 -5.83 -4.75
N ILE A 84 -4.34 -5.56 -5.47
CA ILE A 84 -3.68 -6.49 -6.39
C ILE A 84 -2.18 -6.54 -6.09
N PRO A 85 -1.48 -7.64 -6.45
CA PRO A 85 -0.03 -7.71 -6.30
C PRO A 85 0.69 -6.57 -7.05
N PRO A 86 1.80 -6.03 -6.51
CA PRO A 86 2.48 -4.86 -7.06
C PRO A 86 2.99 -5.02 -8.50
N GLU A 87 3.32 -6.24 -8.90
CA GLU A 87 3.81 -6.61 -10.22
C GLU A 87 2.73 -6.57 -11.31
N ILE A 88 1.44 -6.61 -10.94
CA ILE A 88 0.34 -6.62 -11.90
C ILE A 88 0.18 -5.23 -12.52
N GLN A 89 0.19 -5.19 -13.85
CA GLN A 89 0.02 -3.97 -14.64
C GLN A 89 -1.38 -3.94 -15.25
N ILE A 90 -2.16 -2.90 -14.93
CA ILE A 90 -3.53 -2.76 -15.43
C ILE A 90 -3.63 -1.98 -16.74
N ALA A 91 -2.63 -1.17 -17.10
CA ALA A 91 -2.70 -0.27 -18.26
C ALA A 91 -2.99 -0.99 -19.60
N GLY A 92 -2.54 -2.24 -19.73
CA GLY A 92 -2.76 -3.07 -20.91
C GLY A 92 -4.10 -3.81 -20.93
N SER A 93 -4.88 -3.77 -19.85
CA SER A 93 -6.14 -4.50 -19.75
C SER A 93 -7.28 -3.73 -20.44
N LYS A 94 -8.21 -4.47 -21.04
CA LYS A 94 -9.48 -3.96 -21.57
C LYS A 94 -10.29 -3.31 -20.47
N ALA A 95 -10.34 -3.90 -19.27
CA ALA A 95 -11.05 -3.31 -18.14
C ALA A 95 -10.57 -1.88 -17.84
N TYR A 96 -9.25 -1.65 -17.83
CA TYR A 96 -8.68 -0.32 -17.62
C TYR A 96 -8.95 0.62 -18.80
N GLN A 97 -8.69 0.16 -20.03
CA GLN A 97 -8.88 0.95 -21.25
C GLN A 97 -10.34 1.37 -21.48
N GLN A 98 -11.30 0.58 -20.99
CA GLN A 98 -12.74 0.87 -21.06
C GLN A 98 -13.24 1.67 -19.86
N GLY A 99 -12.38 2.04 -18.91
CA GLY A 99 -12.76 2.77 -17.70
C GLY A 99 -13.65 1.97 -16.75
N LYS A 100 -13.55 0.63 -16.75
CA LYS A 100 -14.21 -0.23 -15.76
C LYS A 100 -13.47 -0.21 -14.42
N ILE A 101 -12.16 -0.04 -14.47
CA ILE A 101 -11.29 0.08 -13.30
C ILE A 101 -10.33 1.27 -13.44
N TYR A 102 -9.91 1.81 -12.30
CA TYR A 102 -8.92 2.89 -12.19
C TYR A 102 -7.81 2.47 -11.23
N GLY A 103 -6.55 2.77 -11.54
CA GLY A 103 -5.46 2.65 -10.58
C GLY A 103 -5.44 3.88 -9.67
N ILE A 104 -5.54 3.67 -8.36
CA ILE A 104 -5.58 4.76 -7.38
C ILE A 104 -5.24 4.20 -6.00
N ASP A 105 -4.49 4.95 -5.20
CA ASP A 105 -4.15 4.54 -3.84
C ASP A 105 -5.40 4.46 -2.94
N ALA A 106 -5.44 3.50 -2.02
CA ALA A 106 -6.57 3.33 -1.11
C ALA A 106 -6.75 4.53 -0.17
N ALA A 107 -5.68 5.19 0.26
CA ALA A 107 -5.77 6.40 1.08
C ALA A 107 -6.39 7.56 0.30
N SER A 108 -6.08 7.71 -1.00
CA SER A 108 -6.76 8.67 -1.86
C SER A 108 -8.25 8.39 -1.99
N GLY A 109 -8.64 7.12 -2.10
CA GLY A 109 -10.05 6.71 -2.01
C GLY A 109 -10.70 7.04 -0.67
N ALA A 110 -9.98 6.84 0.43
CA ALA A 110 -10.44 7.20 1.77
C ALA A 110 -10.72 8.70 1.92
N ALA A 111 -9.88 9.55 1.31
CA ALA A 111 -10.09 10.99 1.30
C ALA A 111 -11.38 11.37 0.57
N ILE A 112 -11.68 10.71 -0.57
CA ILE A 112 -12.94 10.91 -1.30
C ILE A 112 -14.13 10.46 -0.45
N LEU A 113 -14.03 9.30 0.21
CA LEU A 113 -15.08 8.79 1.08
C LEU A 113 -15.35 9.73 2.26
N ALA A 114 -14.29 10.28 2.88
CA ALA A 114 -14.40 11.20 4.00
C ALA A 114 -14.99 12.57 3.62
N LEU A 115 -14.83 13.00 2.37
CA LEU A 115 -15.45 14.22 1.87
C LEU A 115 -16.98 14.09 1.72
N ASP A 116 -17.48 12.85 1.59
CA ASP A 116 -18.91 12.50 1.54
C ASP A 116 -19.73 13.32 0.54
N VAL A 117 -19.19 13.48 -0.68
CA VAL A 117 -19.84 14.24 -1.77
C VAL A 117 -21.19 13.65 -2.13
N GLN A 118 -22.23 14.49 -2.13
CA GLN A 118 -23.60 14.14 -2.48
C GLN A 118 -24.02 14.68 -3.85
N SER A 119 -25.11 14.11 -4.38
CA SER A 119 -25.71 14.61 -5.61
C SER A 119 -26.25 16.02 -5.40
N GLY A 120 -25.82 16.95 -6.24
CA GLY A 120 -26.18 18.37 -6.15
C GLY A 120 -25.10 19.25 -5.51
N ASP A 121 -24.05 18.66 -4.93
CA ASP A 121 -22.93 19.44 -4.39
C ASP A 121 -22.13 20.13 -5.50
N HIS A 122 -21.62 21.33 -5.16
CA HIS A 122 -20.66 22.05 -5.98
C HIS A 122 -19.25 21.78 -5.42
N VAL A 123 -18.52 20.87 -6.06
CA VAL A 123 -17.22 20.41 -5.58
C VAL A 123 -16.08 20.98 -6.43
N LEU A 124 -15.00 21.39 -5.78
CA LEU A 124 -13.75 21.80 -6.41
C LEU A 124 -12.65 20.83 -6.01
N ASP A 125 -12.02 20.22 -7.01
CA ASP A 125 -10.75 19.52 -6.84
C ASP A 125 -9.61 20.48 -7.24
N LEU A 126 -8.85 20.92 -6.23
CA LEU A 126 -7.75 21.88 -6.42
C LEU A 126 -6.52 21.24 -7.08
N CYS A 127 -6.36 19.92 -6.96
CA CYS A 127 -5.17 19.17 -7.38
C CYS A 127 -5.59 17.91 -8.15
N ALA A 128 -6.24 18.10 -9.30
CA ALA A 128 -6.91 17.03 -10.05
C ALA A 128 -6.04 16.29 -11.11
N ALA A 129 -4.74 16.60 -11.21
CA ALA A 129 -3.88 15.96 -12.20
C ALA A 129 -3.56 14.50 -11.81
N PRO A 130 -3.65 13.53 -12.75
CA PRO A 130 -3.28 12.13 -12.51
C PRO A 130 -1.76 11.90 -12.50
#